data_AF-A0A8H6CGN6-F1
#
_entry.id   AF-A0A8H6CGN6-F1
#
_cell.length_a   1.000
_cell.length_b   1.000
_cell.length_c   1.000
_cell.angle_alpha   90.00
_cell.angle_beta   90.00
_cell.angle_gamma   90.00
#
_symmetry.space_group_name_H-M   'P 1'
#
loop_
_entity.id
_entity.type
_entity.pdbx_description
1 polymer ?
#
loop_
_entity_poly.entity_id
_entity_poly.type
_entity_poly.pdbx_seq_one_letter_code
_entity_poly.pdbx_strand_id
1 'polypeptide(L)'
;MQAGWVLREEGPDQRYAPENVAEIPPLEGVVLHMSAFVSYYHKGDLHFYNDPDDVPELNVTVQVDVPKRKRPPKQRKSETEEQFLRSERYLEWLAAEPHDVEVQPKENSITQIFYTKKILPSHLKEMQEVERKTGKKCVLQKDNNPSHGTQSAVNYAREYKRKHNIETLKHPAQSPDLNPIEAVWNILKQRMRHRK
;
A
#
# COMPACT_ATOMS: atom_id res chain seq x y z
N MET A 1 -5.95 14.59 54.39
CA MET A 1 -6.56 13.27 54.08
C MET A 1 -6.49 13.12 52.57
N GLN A 2 -5.72 12.15 52.07
CA GLN A 2 -5.48 11.95 50.62
C GLN A 2 -6.77 11.45 49.95
N ALA A 3 -7.19 12.11 48.87
CA ALA A 3 -8.26 11.64 48.00
C ALA A 3 -7.76 10.40 47.24
N GLY A 4 -8.31 9.23 47.56
CA GLY A 4 -8.01 7.98 46.88
C GLY A 4 -8.56 8.01 45.46
N TRP A 5 -7.73 7.64 44.50
CA TRP A 5 -8.14 7.44 43.11
C TRP A 5 -9.09 6.24 43.05
N VAL A 6 -10.35 6.45 42.67
CA VAL A 6 -11.30 5.37 42.41
C VAL A 6 -10.97 4.81 41.03
N LEU A 7 -10.39 3.60 41.00
CA LEU A 7 -10.25 2.83 39.77
C LEU A 7 -11.68 2.59 39.23
N ARG A 8 -11.92 2.92 37.95
CA ARG A 8 -13.19 2.61 37.28
C ARG A 8 -13.44 1.11 37.42
N GLU A 9 -14.56 0.72 38.03
CA GLU A 9 -14.98 -0.68 38.09
C GLU A 9 -15.01 -1.24 36.66
N GLU A 10 -14.31 -2.34 36.44
CA GLU A 10 -14.36 -3.07 35.18
C GLU A 10 -15.81 -3.49 34.97
N GLY A 11 -16.46 -2.91 33.95
CA GLY A 11 -17.83 -3.27 33.60
C GLY A 11 -17.89 -4.78 33.32
N PRO A 12 -19.02 -5.45 33.61
CA PRO A 12 -19.15 -6.89 33.46
C PRO A 12 -18.67 -7.32 32.07
N ASP A 13 -17.88 -8.39 32.04
CA ASP A 13 -17.17 -8.98 30.88
C ASP A 13 -18.11 -9.51 29.78
N GLN A 14 -19.35 -9.02 29.76
CA GLN A 14 -20.44 -9.36 28.85
C GLN A 14 -20.14 -8.96 27.39
N ARG A 15 -19.13 -8.14 27.11
CA ARG A 15 -18.73 -7.86 25.71
C ARG A 15 -18.31 -9.12 24.96
N TYR A 16 -17.74 -10.10 25.66
CA TYR A 16 -17.28 -11.37 25.10
C TYR A 16 -18.31 -12.49 25.26
N ALA A 17 -19.51 -12.19 25.77
CA ALA A 17 -20.58 -13.17 25.81
C ALA A 17 -20.91 -13.61 24.36
N PRO A 18 -21.03 -14.91 24.09
CA PRO A 18 -21.25 -15.42 22.73
C PRO A 18 -22.54 -14.87 22.09
N GLU A 19 -23.52 -14.51 22.91
CA GLU A 19 -24.76 -13.81 22.52
C GLU A 19 -24.57 -12.37 22.02
N ASN A 20 -23.45 -11.71 22.37
CA ASN A 20 -23.09 -10.37 21.89
C ASN A 20 -22.10 -10.40 20.71
N VAL A 21 -21.57 -11.59 20.36
CA VAL A 21 -20.74 -11.80 19.18
C VAL A 21 -21.67 -12.09 18.00
N ALA A 22 -22.11 -11.03 17.32
CA ALA A 22 -22.75 -11.19 16.03
C ALA A 22 -21.70 -11.68 15.03
N GLU A 23 -21.83 -12.92 14.53
CA GLU A 23 -21.08 -13.39 13.36
C GLU A 23 -21.55 -12.56 12.16
N ILE A 24 -20.81 -11.49 11.88
CA ILE A 24 -20.96 -10.78 10.61
C ILE A 24 -20.47 -11.77 9.55
N PRO A 25 -21.31 -12.20 8.59
CA PRO A 25 -20.85 -13.07 7.52
C PRO A 25 -19.64 -12.42 6.85
N PRO A 26 -18.62 -13.19 6.43
CA PRO A 26 -17.48 -12.61 5.75
C PRO A 26 -18.00 -11.83 4.55
N LEU A 27 -17.89 -10.50 4.64
CA LEU A 27 -18.07 -9.66 3.48
C LEU A 27 -16.94 -10.07 2.55
N GLU A 28 -17.24 -10.85 1.50
CA GLU A 28 -16.38 -10.97 0.33
C GLU A 28 -16.23 -9.55 -0.20
N GLY A 29 -15.20 -8.88 0.29
CA GLY A 29 -14.98 -7.47 0.05
C GLY A 29 -14.56 -7.32 -1.39
N VAL A 30 -15.50 -6.93 -2.27
CA VAL A 30 -15.17 -6.49 -3.62
C VAL A 30 -14.35 -5.20 -3.47
N VAL A 31 -13.02 -5.33 -3.55
CA VAL A 31 -12.12 -4.17 -3.56
C VAL A 31 -12.21 -3.53 -4.93
N LEU A 32 -12.72 -2.31 -4.96
CA LEU A 32 -12.89 -1.55 -6.21
C LEU A 32 -11.75 -0.54 -6.38
N HIS A 33 -11.00 -0.69 -7.46
CA HIS A 33 -9.97 0.24 -7.86
C HIS A 33 -10.46 1.10 -9.02
N MET A 34 -10.50 2.41 -8.80
CA MET A 34 -10.91 3.35 -9.82
C MET A 34 -10.03 4.59 -9.81
N SER A 35 -9.92 5.21 -10.98
CA SER A 35 -9.37 6.54 -11.15
C SER A 35 -10.30 7.33 -12.04
N ALA A 36 -10.62 8.55 -11.64
CA ALA A 36 -11.45 9.44 -12.42
C ALA A 36 -10.95 10.86 -12.28
N PHE A 37 -11.08 11.64 -13.35
CA PHE A 37 -10.81 13.07 -13.33
C PHE A 37 -12.13 13.84 -13.37
N VAL A 38 -12.36 14.70 -12.37
CA VAL A 38 -13.53 15.58 -12.35
C VAL A 38 -13.08 16.98 -11.95
N SER A 39 -13.47 17.94 -12.76
CA SER A 39 -13.30 19.37 -12.50
C SER A 39 -14.61 20.09 -12.77
N TYR A 40 -14.70 21.37 -12.38
CA TYR A 40 -15.87 22.20 -12.68
C TYR A 40 -16.12 22.36 -14.19
N TYR A 41 -15.06 22.33 -15.00
CA TYR A 41 -15.11 22.63 -16.43
C TYR A 41 -15.05 21.39 -17.33
N HIS A 42 -14.68 20.25 -16.76
CA HIS A 42 -14.41 19.02 -17.51
C HIS A 42 -14.62 17.81 -16.62
N LYS A 43 -15.32 16.83 -17.16
CA LYS A 43 -15.45 15.50 -16.58
C LYS A 43 -14.68 14.54 -17.49
N GLY A 44 -13.57 14.04 -16.99
CA GLY A 44 -12.76 13.05 -17.69
C GLY A 44 -13.31 11.64 -17.51
N ASP A 45 -12.56 10.68 -18.05
CA ASP A 45 -12.95 9.28 -18.06
C ASP A 45 -12.83 8.64 -16.67
N LEU A 46 -13.70 7.65 -16.44
CA LEU A 46 -13.64 6.75 -15.30
C LEU A 46 -12.93 5.47 -15.74
N HIS A 47 -11.78 5.20 -15.14
CA HIS A 47 -11.01 3.98 -15.40
C HIS A 47 -11.04 3.09 -14.17
N PHE A 48 -11.39 1.82 -14.38
CA PHE A 48 -11.16 0.76 -13.41
C PHE A 48 -9.79 0.14 -13.67
N TYR A 49 -9.13 -0.36 -12.63
CA TYR A 49 -7.82 -0.99 -12.78
C TYR A 49 -7.60 -2.12 -11.78
N ASN A 50 -6.57 -2.93 -11.97
CA ASN A 50 -6.26 -4.04 -11.07
C ASN A 50 -7.44 -5.02 -10.94
N ASP A 51 -8.15 -5.19 -12.05
CA ASP A 51 -9.08 -6.29 -12.30
C ASP A 51 -8.24 -7.57 -12.51
N PRO A 52 -8.66 -8.76 -12.08
CA PRO A 52 -8.00 -10.02 -12.43
C PRO A 52 -7.70 -10.19 -13.94
N ASP A 53 -8.45 -9.53 -14.82
CA ASP A 53 -8.23 -9.51 -16.27
C ASP A 53 -7.23 -8.44 -16.76
N ASP A 54 -6.74 -7.55 -15.88
CA ASP A 54 -5.82 -6.45 -16.20
C ASP A 54 -4.36 -6.96 -16.28
N VAL A 55 -3.61 -6.52 -17.30
CA VAL A 55 -2.26 -7.07 -17.65
C VAL A 55 -1.28 -7.16 -16.46
N PRO A 56 -0.71 -8.36 -16.16
CA PRO A 56 0.21 -8.58 -15.03
C PRO A 56 1.52 -7.76 -15.05
N GLU A 57 1.88 -7.17 -16.20
CA GLU A 57 3.21 -6.59 -16.43
C GLU A 57 3.52 -5.33 -15.58
N LEU A 58 2.51 -4.68 -15.00
CA LEU A 58 2.72 -3.55 -14.08
C LEU A 58 2.64 -3.92 -12.59
N ASN A 59 2.25 -5.16 -12.29
CA ASN A 59 2.35 -5.74 -10.95
C ASN A 59 3.79 -6.24 -10.74
N VAL A 60 4.74 -5.31 -10.79
CA VAL A 60 6.13 -5.61 -10.50
C VAL A 60 6.21 -5.99 -9.03
N THR A 61 6.26 -7.30 -8.77
CA THR A 61 6.64 -7.88 -7.50
C THR A 61 7.92 -7.17 -7.07
N VAL A 62 7.86 -6.43 -5.96
CA VAL A 62 9.05 -5.83 -5.36
C VAL A 62 10.00 -7.01 -5.15
N GLN A 63 11.13 -7.02 -5.86
CA GLN A 63 12.18 -7.98 -5.55
C GLN A 63 12.61 -7.69 -4.13
N VAL A 64 12.16 -8.53 -3.21
CA VAL A 64 12.64 -8.51 -1.83
C VAL A 64 14.11 -8.88 -1.92
N ASP A 65 14.99 -8.05 -1.38
CA ASP A 65 16.41 -8.38 -1.29
C ASP A 65 16.56 -9.64 -0.43
N VAL A 66 16.56 -10.80 -1.06
CA VAL A 66 16.75 -12.08 -0.37
C VAL A 66 18.18 -12.07 0.16
N PRO A 67 18.39 -12.24 1.48
CA PRO A 67 19.73 -12.25 2.03
C PRO A 67 20.56 -13.34 1.35
N LYS A 68 21.75 -12.96 0.86
CA LYS A 68 22.64 -13.88 0.14
C LYS A 68 22.99 -15.08 1.02
N ARG A 69 22.76 -16.29 0.51
CA ARG A 69 23.11 -17.56 1.19
C ARG A 69 24.57 -17.54 1.62
N LYS A 70 24.83 -17.91 2.88
CA LYS A 70 26.21 -18.12 3.36
C LYS A 70 26.85 -19.26 2.55
N ARG A 71 28.13 -19.14 2.23
CA ARG A 71 28.85 -20.20 1.51
C ARG A 71 28.89 -21.48 2.37
N PRO A 72 28.77 -22.67 1.77
CA PRO A 72 28.87 -23.91 2.51
C PRO A 72 30.23 -24.02 3.21
N PRO A 73 30.28 -24.61 4.42
CA PRO A 73 31.53 -24.95 5.05
C PRO A 73 32.32 -25.91 4.16
N LYS A 74 33.65 -25.84 4.18
CA LYS A 74 34.50 -26.76 3.42
C LYS A 74 34.86 -27.98 4.28
N GLN A 75 34.82 -29.15 3.67
CA GLN A 75 35.34 -30.38 4.26
C GLN A 75 36.84 -30.25 4.53
N ARG A 76 37.27 -30.70 5.71
CA ARG A 76 38.70 -30.72 6.08
C ARG A 76 39.37 -31.94 5.47
N LYS A 77 40.68 -31.86 5.20
CA LYS A 77 41.44 -32.96 4.59
C LYS A 77 41.52 -34.24 5.45
N SER A 78 41.35 -34.10 6.76
CA SER A 78 41.41 -35.20 7.74
C SER A 78 40.05 -35.83 8.05
N GLU A 79 38.97 -35.35 7.43
CA GLU A 79 37.59 -35.69 7.77
C GLU A 79 36.97 -36.51 6.64
N THR A 80 36.31 -37.61 6.97
CA THR A 80 35.54 -38.43 6.02
C THR A 80 34.22 -37.73 5.66
N GLU A 81 33.67 -37.99 4.48
CA GLU A 81 32.45 -37.33 3.99
C GLU A 81 31.25 -37.48 4.93
N GLU A 82 31.05 -38.66 5.51
CA GLU A 82 29.98 -38.90 6.50
C GLU A 82 30.14 -38.08 7.78
N GLN A 83 31.40 -37.85 8.22
CA GLN A 83 31.70 -37.03 9.39
C GLN A 83 31.43 -35.56 9.10
N PHE A 84 31.75 -35.11 7.88
CA PHE A 84 31.46 -33.75 7.43
C PHE A 84 29.96 -33.48 7.36
N LEU A 85 29.18 -34.40 6.78
CA LEU A 85 27.71 -34.28 6.69
C LEU A 85 27.01 -34.30 8.06
N ARG A 86 27.59 -34.96 9.07
CA ARG A 86 27.08 -34.97 10.45
C ARG A 86 27.64 -33.85 11.33
N SER A 87 28.58 -33.05 10.82
CA SER A 87 29.23 -32.00 11.61
C SER A 87 28.25 -30.87 11.95
N GLU A 88 28.37 -30.30 13.16
CA GLU A 88 27.54 -29.17 13.59
C GLU A 88 27.63 -27.99 12.62
N ARG A 89 28.81 -27.74 12.03
CA ARG A 89 29.01 -26.68 11.02
C ARG A 89 28.13 -26.87 9.79
N TYR A 90 27.95 -28.11 9.34
CA TYR A 90 27.10 -28.43 8.19
C TYR A 90 25.62 -28.32 8.55
N LEU A 91 25.23 -28.80 9.74
CA LEU A 91 23.86 -28.68 10.25
C LEU A 91 23.45 -27.22 10.51
N GLU A 92 24.31 -26.40 11.09
CA GLU A 92 24.10 -24.97 11.27
C GLU A 92 23.97 -24.23 9.94
N TRP A 93 24.72 -24.67 8.92
CA TRP A 93 24.61 -24.10 7.58
C TRP A 93 23.30 -24.46 6.90
N LEU A 94 22.85 -25.71 7.03
CA LEU A 94 21.53 -26.15 6.57
C LEU A 94 20.39 -25.42 7.32
N ALA A 95 20.51 -25.27 8.64
CA ALA A 95 19.52 -24.56 9.45
C ALA A 95 19.48 -23.05 9.18
N ALA A 96 20.60 -22.47 8.72
CA ALA A 96 20.70 -21.09 8.28
C ALA A 96 20.23 -20.87 6.83
N GLU A 97 19.66 -21.88 6.17
CA GLU A 97 19.00 -21.69 4.89
C GLU A 97 17.82 -20.72 5.07
N PRO A 98 17.78 -19.62 4.29
CA PRO A 98 16.61 -18.76 4.30
C PRO A 98 15.41 -19.62 3.89
N HIS A 99 14.38 -19.64 4.73
CA HIS A 99 13.14 -20.31 4.37
C HIS A 99 12.59 -19.64 3.13
N ASP A 100 12.01 -20.42 2.21
CA ASP A 100 11.28 -19.87 1.08
C ASP A 100 10.18 -18.95 1.63
N VAL A 101 10.38 -17.64 1.50
CA VAL A 101 9.36 -16.67 1.83
C VAL A 101 8.37 -16.72 0.67
N GLU A 102 7.25 -17.39 0.88
CA GLU A 102 6.08 -17.21 0.03
C GLU A 102 5.62 -15.75 0.18
N VAL A 103 6.17 -14.88 -0.66
CA VAL A 103 5.65 -13.52 -0.82
C VAL A 103 4.32 -13.68 -1.54
N GLN A 104 3.25 -13.86 -0.77
CA GLN A 104 1.90 -13.63 -1.25
C GLN A 104 1.92 -12.28 -1.97
N PRO A 105 1.61 -12.21 -3.28
CA PRO A 105 1.58 -10.95 -3.99
C PRO A 105 0.69 -10.02 -3.19
N LYS A 106 1.22 -8.87 -2.78
CA LYS A 106 0.54 -7.93 -1.89
C LYS A 106 -0.76 -7.51 -2.55
N GLU A 107 -1.82 -8.19 -2.17
CA GLU A 107 -3.08 -8.21 -2.89
C GLU A 107 -3.54 -6.76 -3.05
N ASN A 108 -3.69 -6.35 -4.30
CA ASN A 108 -4.53 -5.23 -4.68
C ASN A 108 -4.10 -3.82 -4.22
N SER A 109 -2.87 -3.59 -3.77
CA SER A 109 -2.41 -2.22 -3.49
C SER A 109 -1.76 -1.57 -4.72
N ILE A 110 -2.20 -0.37 -5.11
CA ILE A 110 -1.61 0.39 -6.23
C ILE A 110 -0.09 0.55 -6.04
N THR A 111 0.69 0.01 -6.98
CA THR A 111 2.15 0.15 -6.94
C THR A 111 2.60 1.55 -7.38
N GLN A 112 3.77 1.98 -6.93
CA GLN A 112 4.34 3.27 -7.34
C GLN A 112 4.59 3.35 -8.86
N ILE A 113 4.95 2.22 -9.47
CA ILE A 113 5.18 2.14 -10.92
C ILE A 113 3.85 2.30 -11.67
N PHE A 114 2.80 1.62 -11.21
CA PHE A 114 1.47 1.73 -11.80
C PHE A 114 0.92 3.16 -11.71
N TYR A 115 1.06 3.79 -10.55
CA TYR A 115 0.66 5.18 -10.34
C TYR A 115 1.35 6.14 -11.33
N THR A 116 2.65 5.97 -11.57
CA THR A 116 3.42 6.86 -12.45
C THR A 116 3.23 6.61 -13.93
N LYS A 117 3.00 5.36 -14.34
CA LYS A 117 2.86 4.99 -15.76
C LYS A 117 1.43 5.12 -16.29
N LYS A 118 0.41 4.81 -15.49
CA LYS A 118 -1.00 4.77 -15.95
C LYS A 118 -1.81 5.94 -15.42
N ILE A 119 -1.81 6.15 -14.11
CA ILE A 119 -2.71 7.13 -13.46
C ILE A 119 -2.24 8.56 -13.69
N LEU A 120 -1.02 8.88 -13.29
CA LEU A 120 -0.50 10.25 -13.31
C LEU A 120 -0.47 10.89 -14.71
N PRO A 121 -0.09 10.18 -15.80
CA PRO A 121 -0.10 10.76 -17.14
C PRO A 121 -1.51 11.06 -17.66
N SER A 122 -2.51 10.24 -17.33
CA SER A 122 -3.91 10.50 -17.69
C SER A 122 -4.39 11.79 -17.04
N HIS A 123 -4.17 11.94 -15.73
CA HIS A 123 -4.59 13.12 -14.98
C HIS A 123 -3.80 14.36 -15.38
N LEU A 124 -2.53 14.23 -15.76
CA LEU A 124 -1.71 15.37 -16.18
C LEU A 124 -2.25 16.01 -17.46
N LYS A 125 -2.67 15.21 -18.45
CA LYS A 125 -3.29 15.72 -19.69
C LYS A 125 -4.54 16.54 -19.37
N GLU A 126 -5.38 16.02 -18.49
CA GLU A 126 -6.61 16.69 -18.09
C GLU A 126 -6.36 17.95 -17.25
N MET A 127 -5.36 17.92 -16.36
CA MET A 127 -4.91 19.11 -15.64
C MET A 127 -4.46 20.21 -16.59
N GLN A 128 -3.62 19.89 -17.58
CA GLN A 128 -3.13 20.86 -18.56
C GLN A 128 -4.27 21.50 -19.37
N GLU A 129 -5.30 20.73 -19.71
CA GLU A 129 -6.47 21.26 -20.40
C GLU A 129 -7.27 22.22 -19.50
N VAL A 130 -7.40 21.92 -18.21
CA VAL A 130 -8.03 22.83 -17.23
C VAL A 130 -7.20 24.10 -17.04
N GLU A 131 -5.88 23.99 -16.93
CA GLU A 131 -4.98 25.16 -16.86
C GLU A 131 -5.12 26.05 -18.10
N ARG A 132 -5.17 25.45 -19.29
CA ARG A 132 -5.37 26.16 -20.56
C ARG A 132 -6.71 26.90 -20.62
N LYS A 133 -7.80 26.28 -20.15
CA LYS A 133 -9.14 26.88 -20.13
C LYS A 133 -9.28 28.00 -19.09
N THR A 134 -8.67 27.84 -17.93
CA THR A 134 -8.84 28.75 -16.79
C THR A 134 -7.77 29.84 -16.70
N GLY A 135 -6.63 29.65 -17.38
CA GLY A 135 -5.45 30.49 -17.24
C GLY A 135 -4.78 30.41 -15.85
N LYS A 136 -5.18 29.44 -15.02
CA LYS A 136 -4.68 29.27 -13.65
C LYS A 136 -3.83 28.01 -13.57
N LYS A 137 -2.70 28.11 -12.85
CA LYS A 137 -1.84 26.96 -12.57
C LYS A 137 -2.46 26.05 -11.52
N CYS A 138 -2.40 24.75 -11.73
CA CYS A 138 -2.87 23.73 -10.80
C CYS A 138 -1.75 23.31 -9.84
N VAL A 139 -2.13 23.04 -8.59
CA VAL A 139 -1.25 22.49 -7.55
C VAL A 139 -1.81 21.14 -7.13
N LEU A 140 -0.96 20.11 -7.10
CA LEU A 140 -1.33 18.76 -6.70
C LEU A 140 -1.30 18.61 -5.18
N GLN A 141 -2.44 18.33 -4.57
CA GLN A 141 -2.51 17.84 -3.20
C GLN A 141 -2.64 16.31 -3.20
N LYS A 142 -1.87 15.64 -2.34
CA LYS A 142 -1.90 14.18 -2.17
C LYS A 142 -1.67 13.80 -0.71
N ASP A 143 -2.06 12.59 -0.35
CA ASP A 143 -1.70 12.01 0.95
C ASP A 143 -0.23 11.52 0.96
N ASN A 144 0.16 10.94 2.09
CA ASN A 144 1.50 10.41 2.29
C ASN A 144 1.63 8.91 1.98
N ASN A 145 0.77 8.35 1.13
CA ASN A 145 0.80 6.92 0.79
C ASN A 145 2.15 6.53 0.14
N PRO A 146 2.76 5.38 0.53
CA PRO A 146 3.98 4.85 -0.10
C PRO A 146 3.92 4.77 -1.64
N SER A 147 2.76 4.51 -2.23
CA SER A 147 2.58 4.45 -3.70
C SER A 147 2.88 5.79 -4.40
N HIS A 148 2.75 6.91 -3.69
CA HIS A 148 3.11 8.23 -4.20
C HIS A 148 4.59 8.58 -3.99
N GLY A 149 5.36 7.63 -3.47
CA GLY A 149 6.81 7.67 -3.39
C GLY A 149 7.39 8.29 -2.15
N THR A 150 6.64 8.55 -1.08
CA THR A 150 7.24 9.33 0.02
C THR A 150 8.28 8.57 0.85
N GLN A 151 8.38 7.25 0.72
CA GLN A 151 9.25 6.40 1.56
C GLN A 151 10.28 5.57 0.78
N SER A 152 10.35 5.67 -0.55
CA SER A 152 11.23 4.82 -1.38
C SER A 152 12.60 5.45 -1.64
N ALA A 153 13.67 4.64 -1.57
CA ALA A 153 15.03 5.05 -1.93
C ALA A 153 15.13 5.49 -3.41
N VAL A 154 14.41 4.80 -4.30
CA VAL A 154 14.19 5.17 -5.70
C VAL A 154 12.75 5.66 -5.85
N ASN A 155 12.55 6.92 -6.22
CA ASN A 155 11.23 7.54 -6.24
C ASN A 155 10.79 7.94 -7.66
N TYR A 156 10.23 6.98 -8.39
CA TYR A 156 9.70 7.18 -9.75
C TYR A 156 8.65 8.31 -9.79
N ALA A 157 7.81 8.41 -8.76
CA ALA A 157 6.74 9.41 -8.72
C ALA A 157 7.26 10.83 -8.53
N ARG A 158 8.30 11.01 -7.71
CA ARG A 158 8.97 12.31 -7.55
C ARG A 158 9.69 12.72 -8.82
N GLU A 159 10.43 11.80 -9.45
CA GLU A 159 11.12 12.10 -10.72
C GLU A 159 10.14 12.48 -11.83
N TYR A 160 9.03 11.75 -11.95
CA TYR A 160 7.98 12.09 -12.93
C TYR A 160 7.42 13.51 -12.67
N LYS A 161 7.02 13.81 -11.44
CA LYS A 161 6.50 15.14 -11.09
C LYS A 161 7.50 16.26 -11.36
N ARG A 162 8.78 16.03 -11.04
CA ARG A 162 9.87 16.98 -11.32
C ARG A 162 10.04 17.21 -12.81
N LYS A 163 10.05 16.15 -13.62
CA LYS A 163 10.18 16.22 -15.08
C LYS A 163 9.02 16.98 -15.73
N HIS A 164 7.81 16.83 -15.18
CA HIS A 164 6.60 17.46 -15.69
C HIS A 164 6.24 18.77 -14.98
N ASN A 165 7.13 19.33 -14.15
CA ASN A 165 6.93 20.58 -13.40
C ASN A 165 5.63 20.63 -12.58
N ILE A 166 5.21 19.48 -12.04
CA ILE A 166 3.98 19.36 -11.23
C ILE A 166 4.27 19.88 -9.82
N GLU A 167 3.68 21.01 -9.47
CA GLU A 167 3.77 21.58 -8.14
C GLU A 167 2.95 20.73 -7.15
N THR A 168 3.56 20.33 -6.02
CA THR A 168 2.89 19.52 -5.00
C THR A 168 2.74 20.32 -3.71
N LEU A 169 1.52 20.40 -3.17
CA LEU A 169 1.24 21.00 -1.88
C LEU A 169 1.85 20.15 -0.76
N LYS A 170 2.52 20.79 0.20
CA LYS A 170 2.96 20.11 1.43
C LYS A 170 1.74 19.82 2.31
N HIS A 171 1.44 18.55 2.51
CA HIS A 171 0.34 18.09 3.34
C HIS A 171 0.88 17.47 4.64
N PRO A 172 0.33 17.82 5.82
CA PRO A 172 0.76 17.24 7.08
C PRO A 172 0.45 15.75 7.17
N ALA A 173 1.27 15.02 7.93
CA ALA A 173 1.05 13.60 8.16
C ALA A 173 -0.18 13.39 9.06
N GLN A 174 -0.95 12.32 8.80
CA GLN A 174 -2.11 11.94 9.61
C GLN A 174 -3.22 13.00 9.71
N SER A 175 -3.40 13.83 8.68
CA SER A 175 -4.45 14.85 8.62
C SER A 175 -5.46 14.59 7.48
N PRO A 176 -6.25 13.50 7.56
CA PRO A 176 -7.23 13.17 6.52
C PRO A 176 -8.32 14.24 6.40
N ASP A 177 -8.61 14.97 7.48
CA ASP A 177 -9.54 16.10 7.54
C ASP A 177 -9.16 17.25 6.59
N LEU A 178 -7.86 17.45 6.35
CA LEU A 178 -7.35 18.47 5.44
C LEU A 178 -7.28 18.01 3.98
N ASN A 179 -7.67 16.77 3.67
CA ASN A 179 -7.63 16.22 2.32
C ASN A 179 -9.04 16.23 1.69
N PRO A 180 -9.32 17.08 0.69
CA PRO A 180 -10.65 17.19 0.09
C PRO A 180 -11.22 15.88 -0.48
N ILE A 181 -10.35 14.92 -0.86
CA ILE A 181 -10.80 13.64 -1.39
C ILE A 181 -11.57 12.80 -0.35
N GLU A 182 -11.26 12.93 0.94
CA GLU A 182 -11.95 12.20 2.02
C GLU A 182 -13.42 12.60 2.11
N ALA A 183 -13.72 13.87 1.89
CA ALA A 183 -15.10 14.35 1.82
C ALA A 183 -15.85 13.73 0.64
N VAL A 184 -15.20 13.63 -0.53
CA VAL A 184 -15.77 12.97 -1.73
C VAL A 184 -16.05 11.49 -1.45
N TRP A 185 -15.11 10.78 -0.81
CA TRP A 185 -15.30 9.39 -0.41
C TRP A 185 -16.44 9.20 0.57
N ASN A 186 -16.63 10.12 1.52
CA ASN A 186 -17.75 10.08 2.45
C ASN A 186 -19.10 10.20 1.74
N ILE A 187 -19.22 11.11 0.77
CA ILE A 187 -20.42 11.24 -0.06
C ILE A 187 -20.69 9.95 -0.84
N LEU A 188 -19.65 9.36 -1.44
CA LEU A 188 -19.79 8.11 -2.19
C LEU A 188 -20.26 6.96 -1.29
N LYS A 189 -19.63 6.78 -0.12
CA LYS A 189 -19.98 5.77 0.88
C LYS A 189 -21.43 5.91 1.34
N GLN A 190 -21.89 7.14 1.62
CA GLN A 190 -23.27 7.39 1.99
C GLN A 190 -24.24 6.99 0.87
N ARG A 191 -23.98 7.42 -0.36
CA ARG A 191 -24.83 7.08 -1.51
C ARG A 191 -24.89 5.58 -1.79
N MET A 192 -23.78 4.87 -1.64
CA MET A 192 -23.75 3.41 -1.78
C MET A 192 -24.63 2.73 -0.73
N ARG A 193 -24.57 3.16 0.53
CA ARG A 193 -25.43 2.62 1.61
C ARG A 193 -26.92 2.86 1.38
N HIS A 194 -27.27 3.94 0.68
CA HIS A 194 -28.66 4.26 0.34
C HIS A 194 -29.18 3.54 -0.90
N ARG A 195 -28.31 2.94 -1.73
CA ARG A 195 -28.72 2.06 -2.82
C ARG A 195 -28.93 0.65 -2.25
N LYS A 196 -30.18 0.30 -2.00
CA LYS A 196 -30.63 -1.09 -1.80
C LYS A 196 -30.95 -1.70 -3.15
#